data_AF-A0A842YKC0-F1
#
_entry.id   AF-A0A842YKC0-F1
#
_cell.length_a   1.000
_cell.length_b   1.000
_cell.length_c   1.000
_cell.angle_alpha   90.00
_cell.angle_beta   90.00
_cell.angle_gamma   90.00
#
_symmetry.space_group_name_H-M   'P 1'
#
loop_
_entity.id
_entity.type
_entity.pdbx_description
1 polymer ?
#
loop_
_entity_poly.entity_id
_entity_poly.type
_entity_poly.pdbx_seq_one_letter_code
_entity_poly.pdbx_strand_id
1 'polypeptide(L)'
;MSVYEDNPGKRVLMLGNEAIARGAVEAGVQLGAAYPGTPSSEIMPYVAEAAKELGFYAEWSTNEIVAFEVAAGAAIVGGRALFVCKGAGLNVVMDLLMTLPYTGVRGGLVIVVADDPGAWYSS
;
A
#
# COMPACT_ATOMS: atom_id res chain seq x y z
N MET A 1 -1.95 -10.11 -17.31
CA MET A 1 -1.82 -11.12 -16.24
C MET A 1 -2.16 -10.38 -14.99
N SER A 2 -3.13 -10.87 -14.22
CA SER A 2 -3.50 -10.14 -13.01
C SER A 2 -2.54 -10.47 -11.87
N VAL A 3 -2.36 -9.53 -10.94
CA VAL A 3 -1.38 -9.66 -9.86
C VAL A 3 -1.70 -10.81 -8.88
N TYR A 4 -2.94 -11.33 -8.89
CA TYR A 4 -3.38 -12.46 -8.05
C TYR A 4 -3.22 -13.85 -8.69
N GLU A 5 -2.77 -13.95 -9.94
CA GLU A 5 -2.57 -15.26 -10.59
C GLU A 5 -1.37 -16.02 -10.00
N ASP A 6 -1.57 -17.22 -9.43
CA ASP A 6 -0.48 -18.07 -8.96
C ASP A 6 -0.01 -19.05 -10.05
N ASN A 7 1.02 -18.65 -10.80
CA ASN A 7 1.62 -19.45 -11.87
C ASN A 7 3.15 -19.59 -11.67
N PRO A 8 3.61 -20.48 -10.76
CA PRO A 8 5.03 -20.64 -10.47
C PRO A 8 5.87 -20.93 -11.71
N GLY A 9 6.99 -20.20 -11.89
CA GLY A 9 7.92 -20.38 -13.01
C GLY A 9 7.55 -19.64 -14.30
N LYS A 10 6.35 -19.04 -14.39
CA LYS A 10 5.97 -18.18 -15.52
C LYS A 10 6.77 -16.88 -15.49
N ARG A 11 7.30 -16.48 -16.65
CA ARG A 11 7.97 -15.18 -16.82
C ARG A 11 6.99 -14.19 -17.42
N VAL A 12 6.91 -13.01 -16.82
CA VAL A 12 6.08 -11.90 -17.32
C VAL A 12 6.82 -10.57 -17.19
N LEU A 13 6.42 -9.62 -18.01
CA LEU A 13 6.82 -8.23 -17.90
C LEU A 13 5.76 -7.50 -17.07
N MET A 14 6.20 -6.77 -16.05
CA MET A 14 5.34 -5.98 -15.17
C MET A 14 5.88 -4.56 -15.10
N LEU A 15 4.98 -3.60 -14.91
CA LEU A 15 5.38 -2.28 -14.43
C LEU A 15 5.87 -2.38 -12.97
N GLY A 16 6.70 -1.44 -12.52
CA GLY A 16 7.18 -1.43 -11.14
C GLY A 16 6.04 -1.39 -10.11
N ASN A 17 5.02 -0.57 -10.36
CA ASN A 17 3.84 -0.45 -9.51
C ASN A 17 3.02 -1.76 -9.46
N GLU A 18 2.89 -2.45 -10.60
CA GLU A 18 2.25 -3.77 -10.70
C GLU A 18 3.05 -4.83 -9.92
N ALA A 19 4.38 -4.80 -10.01
CA ALA A 19 5.27 -5.70 -9.28
C ALA A 19 5.21 -5.47 -7.75
N ILE A 20 5.04 -4.22 -7.30
CA ILE A 20 4.83 -3.90 -5.88
C ILE A 20 3.49 -4.47 -5.40
N ALA A 21 2.41 -4.25 -6.16
CA ALA A 21 1.11 -4.82 -5.83
C ALA A 21 1.16 -6.36 -5.77
N ARG A 22 1.83 -6.98 -6.74
CA ARG A 22 2.09 -8.42 -6.78
C ARG A 22 2.81 -8.91 -5.53
N GLY A 23 3.89 -8.25 -5.13
CA GLY A 23 4.63 -8.60 -3.92
C GLY A 23 3.79 -8.50 -2.65
N ALA A 24 2.93 -7.48 -2.55
CA ALA A 24 1.99 -7.37 -1.43
C ALA A 24 0.97 -8.52 -1.40
N VAL A 25 0.44 -8.90 -2.57
CA VAL A 25 -0.49 -10.03 -2.70
C VAL A 25 0.17 -11.35 -2.35
N GLU A 26 1.37 -11.64 -2.87
CA GLU A 26 2.14 -12.85 -2.53
C GLU A 26 2.51 -12.91 -1.05
N ALA A 27 2.72 -11.74 -0.43
CA ALA A 27 2.93 -11.64 1.01
C ALA A 27 1.64 -11.87 1.82
N GLY A 28 0.47 -12.04 1.21
CA GLY A 28 -0.79 -12.24 1.91
C GLY A 28 -1.28 -10.98 2.63
N VAL A 29 -1.17 -9.82 1.97
CA VAL A 29 -1.81 -8.57 2.43
C VAL A 29 -3.29 -8.82 2.73
N GLN A 30 -3.77 -8.23 3.83
CA GLN A 30 -5.15 -8.32 4.30
C GLN A 30 -5.88 -6.98 4.19
N LEU A 31 -5.13 -5.88 4.18
CA LEU A 31 -5.66 -4.53 3.98
C LEU A 31 -4.70 -3.67 3.15
N GLY A 32 -5.21 -3.03 2.10
CA GLY A 32 -4.52 -1.95 1.38
C GLY A 32 -5.28 -0.63 1.48
N ALA A 33 -4.60 0.47 1.80
CA ALA A 33 -5.21 1.80 1.84
C ALA A 33 -4.28 2.85 1.24
N ALA A 34 -4.87 3.79 0.51
CA ALA A 34 -4.14 4.86 -0.15
C ALA A 34 -5.03 6.11 -0.30
N TYR A 35 -4.40 7.26 -0.47
CA TYR A 35 -5.02 8.47 -1.00
C TYR A 35 -4.44 8.76 -2.39
N PRO A 36 -5.23 9.22 -3.38
CA PRO A 36 -4.72 9.45 -4.73
C PRO A 36 -3.52 10.41 -4.77
N GLY A 37 -2.42 9.97 -5.38
CA GLY A 37 -1.19 10.75 -5.50
C GLY A 37 -0.18 10.12 -6.47
N THR A 38 0.02 10.75 -7.63
CA THR A 38 1.04 10.34 -8.60
C THR A 38 2.44 10.53 -7.99
N PRO A 39 3.37 9.57 -8.13
CA PRO A 39 3.37 8.38 -9.01
C PRO A 39 2.89 7.06 -8.36
N SER A 40 2.37 7.10 -7.13
CA SER A 40 1.93 5.91 -6.39
C SER A 40 0.55 5.36 -6.79
N SER A 41 -0.27 6.19 -7.47
CA SER A 41 -1.69 5.92 -7.72
C SER A 41 -1.98 4.61 -8.46
N GLU A 42 -1.06 4.12 -9.31
CA GLU A 42 -1.28 2.90 -10.09
C GLU A 42 -1.18 1.61 -9.26
N ILE A 43 -0.60 1.64 -8.06
CA ILE A 43 -0.47 0.44 -7.21
C ILE A 43 -1.83 0.00 -6.67
N MET A 44 -2.61 0.96 -6.15
CA MET A 44 -3.85 0.67 -5.44
C MET A 44 -4.94 0.02 -6.32
N PRO A 45 -5.11 0.37 -7.61
CA PRO A 45 -6.00 -0.35 -8.53
C PRO A 45 -5.70 -1.85 -8.64
N TYR A 46 -4.42 -2.24 -8.78
CA TYR A 46 -4.04 -3.66 -8.82
C TYR A 46 -4.32 -4.37 -7.49
N VAL A 47 -4.05 -3.70 -6.36
CA VAL A 47 -4.37 -4.24 -5.02
C VAL A 47 -5.87 -4.39 -4.84
N ALA A 48 -6.67 -3.42 -5.30
CA ALA A 48 -8.13 -3.45 -5.20
C ALA A 48 -8.77 -4.51 -6.11
N GLU A 49 -8.21 -4.76 -7.29
CA GLU A 49 -8.59 -5.88 -8.14
C GLU A 49 -8.32 -7.21 -7.43
N ALA A 50 -7.10 -7.41 -6.90
CA ALA A 50 -6.75 -8.61 -6.15
C ALA A 50 -7.59 -8.78 -4.87
N ALA A 51 -7.95 -7.69 -4.19
CA ALA A 51 -8.78 -7.70 -3.00
C ALA A 51 -10.16 -8.31 -3.26
N LYS A 52 -10.77 -7.96 -4.39
CA LYS A 52 -12.07 -8.50 -4.82
C LYS A 52 -11.98 -10.01 -5.10
N GLU A 53 -10.90 -10.45 -5.75
CA GLU A 53 -10.72 -11.85 -6.16
C GLU A 53 -10.27 -12.76 -5.01
N LEU A 54 -9.42 -12.27 -4.11
CA LEU A 54 -8.82 -13.05 -3.01
C LEU A 54 -9.52 -12.84 -1.65
N GLY A 55 -10.47 -11.92 -1.56
CA GLY A 55 -11.31 -11.72 -0.37
C GLY A 55 -10.64 -10.95 0.77
N PHE A 56 -9.79 -9.97 0.47
CA PHE A 56 -9.22 -9.05 1.46
C PHE A 56 -9.73 -7.61 1.25
N TYR A 57 -9.36 -6.67 2.14
CA TYR A 57 -9.86 -5.29 2.08
C TYR A 57 -8.92 -4.35 1.32
N ALA A 58 -9.48 -3.47 0.50
CA ALA A 58 -8.74 -2.44 -0.21
C ALA A 58 -9.61 -1.20 -0.38
N GLU A 59 -9.07 -0.02 -0.06
CA GLU A 59 -9.81 1.24 -0.19
C GLU A 59 -8.96 2.40 -0.71
N TRP A 60 -9.67 3.34 -1.35
CA TRP A 60 -9.23 4.72 -1.46
C TRP A 60 -9.82 5.50 -0.29
N SER A 61 -8.97 6.08 0.55
CA SER A 61 -9.40 6.84 1.71
C SER A 61 -9.59 8.32 1.35
N THR A 62 -10.10 9.10 2.31
CA THR A 62 -10.43 10.52 2.10
C THR A 62 -9.22 11.46 2.10
N ASN A 63 -8.15 11.08 2.79
CA ASN A 63 -6.84 11.75 2.82
C ASN A 63 -5.77 10.75 3.30
N GLU A 64 -4.51 11.18 3.32
CA GLU A 64 -3.37 10.36 3.72
C GLU A 64 -3.44 9.91 5.18
N ILE A 65 -3.94 10.76 6.09
CA ILE A 65 -4.08 10.44 7.52
C ILE A 65 -5.05 9.27 7.69
N VAL A 66 -6.22 9.36 7.08
CA VAL A 66 -7.24 8.30 7.16
C VAL A 66 -6.71 7.00 6.55
N ALA A 67 -6.06 7.07 5.38
CA ALA A 67 -5.45 5.88 4.77
C ALA A 67 -4.41 5.22 5.68
N PHE A 68 -3.54 6.02 6.30
CA PHE A 68 -2.51 5.51 7.20
C PHE A 68 -3.09 4.95 8.49
N GLU A 69 -4.09 5.61 9.09
CA GLU A 69 -4.78 5.14 10.30
C GLU A 69 -5.53 3.82 10.08
N VAL A 70 -6.21 3.67 8.94
CA VAL A 70 -6.89 2.43 8.57
C VAL A 70 -5.87 1.29 8.41
N ALA A 71 -4.75 1.54 7.74
CA ALA A 71 -3.68 0.56 7.58
C ALA A 71 -2.99 0.21 8.90
N ALA A 72 -2.65 1.21 9.72
CA ALA A 72 -2.05 1.02 11.02
C ALA A 72 -2.99 0.26 11.96
N GLY A 73 -4.29 0.61 11.98
CA GLY A 73 -5.31 -0.08 12.76
C GLY A 73 -5.40 -1.58 12.42
N ALA A 74 -5.43 -1.92 11.12
CA ALA A 74 -5.38 -3.31 10.68
C ALA A 74 -4.11 -4.03 11.12
N ALA A 75 -2.94 -3.37 11.05
CA ALA A 75 -1.68 -3.94 11.50
C ALA A 75 -1.64 -4.17 13.02
N ILE A 76 -2.21 -3.24 13.81
CA ILE A 76 -2.30 -3.35 15.28
C ILE A 76 -3.10 -4.59 15.68
N VAL A 77 -4.21 -4.89 14.99
CA VAL A 77 -5.04 -6.07 15.30
C VAL A 77 -4.51 -7.38 14.71
N GLY A 78 -3.38 -7.36 13.99
CA GLY A 78 -2.70 -8.56 13.50
C GLY A 78 -2.73 -8.76 11.98
N GLY A 79 -3.42 -7.89 11.23
CA GLY A 79 -3.45 -7.94 9.77
C GLY A 79 -2.12 -7.54 9.13
N ARG A 80 -1.87 -8.04 7.91
CA ARG A 80 -0.80 -7.51 7.06
C ARG A 80 -1.37 -6.35 6.26
N ALA A 81 -0.92 -5.14 6.53
CA ALA A 81 -1.42 -3.92 5.93
C ALA A 81 -0.40 -3.28 4.98
N LEU A 82 -0.92 -2.65 3.93
CA LEU A 82 -0.19 -1.88 2.95
C LEU A 82 -0.74 -0.46 2.95
N PHE A 83 0.11 0.52 3.24
CA PHE A 83 -0.17 1.93 3.01
C PHE A 83 0.64 2.42 1.81
N VAL A 84 -0.01 3.10 0.88
CA VAL A 84 0.62 3.60 -0.35
C VAL A 84 0.44 5.12 -0.44
N CYS A 85 1.55 5.84 -0.62
CA CYS A 85 1.53 7.30 -0.73
C CYS A 85 2.68 7.84 -1.60
N LYS A 86 2.58 9.13 -1.95
CA LYS A 86 3.75 9.93 -2.38
C LYS A 86 4.58 10.35 -1.17
N GLY A 87 5.85 10.72 -1.37
CA GLY A 87 6.68 11.38 -0.36
C GLY A 87 6.01 12.58 0.36
N ALA A 88 5.27 13.43 -0.35
CA ALA A 88 4.50 14.51 0.28
C ALA A 88 3.43 13.99 1.25
N GLY A 89 2.74 12.91 0.88
CA GLY A 89 1.76 12.24 1.73
C GLY A 89 2.36 11.61 2.98
N LEU A 90 3.61 11.13 2.89
CA LEU A 90 4.35 10.63 4.05
C LEU A 90 4.54 11.73 5.12
N ASN A 91 4.75 12.98 4.69
CA ASN A 91 4.87 14.12 5.61
C ASN A 91 3.55 14.41 6.32
N VAL A 92 2.42 14.24 5.63
CA VAL A 92 1.08 14.44 6.21
C VAL A 92 0.82 13.47 7.36
N VAL A 93 1.33 12.23 7.27
CA VAL A 93 1.12 11.18 8.27
C VAL A 93 2.24 11.06 9.30
N MET A 94 3.22 11.98 9.27
CA MET A 94 4.48 11.83 10.00
C MET A 94 4.30 11.76 11.52
N ASP A 95 3.34 12.49 12.08
CA ASP A 95 3.08 12.46 13.53
C ASP A 95 2.67 11.05 14.00
N LEU A 96 1.72 10.42 13.29
CA LEU A 96 1.31 9.05 13.61
C LEU A 96 2.40 8.04 13.26
N LEU A 97 3.12 8.23 12.14
CA LEU A 97 4.21 7.35 11.73
C LEU A 97 5.34 7.32 12.76
N MET A 98 5.67 8.46 13.38
CA MET A 98 6.72 8.54 14.40
C MET A 98 6.25 8.02 15.76
N THR A 99 4.94 7.99 16.02
CA THR A 99 4.39 7.51 17.28
C THR A 99 4.08 6.01 17.27
N LEU A 100 3.68 5.45 16.14
CA LEU A 100 3.33 4.03 15.99
C LEU A 100 4.43 3.04 16.43
N PRO A 101 5.74 3.28 16.19
CA PRO A 101 6.80 2.39 16.66
C PRO A 101 6.90 2.25 18.17
N TYR A 102 6.43 3.22 18.97
CA TYR A 102 6.45 3.11 20.43
C TYR A 102 5.49 2.05 20.95
N THR A 103 4.36 1.83 20.26
CA THR A 103 3.39 0.79 20.59
C THR A 103 3.64 -0.49 19.80
N GLY A 104 4.22 -0.36 18.60
CA GLY A 104 4.40 -1.46 17.66
C GLY A 104 3.09 -1.93 17.03
N VAL A 105 3.19 -2.93 16.16
CA VAL A 105 2.05 -3.60 15.53
C VAL A 105 2.20 -5.11 15.68
N ARG A 106 1.08 -5.84 15.75
CA ARG A 106 1.09 -7.30 15.91
C ARG A 106 1.23 -8.04 14.60
N GLY A 107 0.68 -7.46 13.52
CA GLY A 107 0.79 -7.98 12.17
C GLY A 107 2.02 -7.43 11.46
N GLY A 108 1.81 -6.86 10.28
CA GLY A 108 2.87 -6.14 9.57
C GLY A 108 2.29 -4.93 8.84
N LEU A 109 3.03 -3.81 8.84
CA LEU A 109 2.66 -2.62 8.09
C LEU A 109 3.80 -2.30 7.12
N VAL A 110 3.49 -2.35 5.82
CA VAL A 110 4.42 -1.92 4.77
C VAL A 110 3.96 -0.56 4.24
N ILE A 111 4.88 0.39 4.22
CA ILE A 111 4.65 1.73 3.69
C ILE A 111 5.38 1.85 2.37
N VAL A 112 4.63 2.01 1.29
CA VAL A 112 5.17 2.26 -0.04
C VAL A 112 5.18 3.75 -0.29
N VAL A 113 6.38 4.32 -0.38
CA VAL A 113 6.60 5.72 -0.66
C VAL A 113 7.09 5.84 -2.09
N ALA A 114 6.26 6.39 -2.98
CA ALA A 114 6.67 6.70 -4.34
C ALA A 114 7.05 8.18 -4.46
N ASP A 115 7.95 8.51 -5.39
CA ASP A 115 8.29 9.88 -5.68
C ASP A 115 8.68 10.05 -7.15
N ASP A 116 8.59 11.29 -7.63
CA ASP A 116 8.99 11.63 -8.98
C ASP A 116 10.52 11.63 -9.12
N PRO A 117 11.06 11.33 -10.31
CA PRO A 117 12.49 11.51 -10.57
C PRO A 117 12.94 12.94 -10.23
N GLY A 118 13.81 13.08 -9.24
CA GLY A 118 14.29 14.37 -8.74
C GLY A 118 13.49 14.98 -7.59
N ALA A 119 12.47 14.29 -7.07
CA ALA A 119 11.66 14.70 -5.90
C ALA A 119 11.08 16.12 -6.03
N TRP A 120 10.69 16.50 -7.24
CA TRP A 120 10.07 17.79 -7.50
C TRP A 120 8.68 17.83 -6.86
N TYR A 121 8.44 18.83 -6.02
CA TYR A 121 7.16 19.00 -5.34
C TYR A 121 6.11 19.50 -6.34
N SER A 122 5.36 18.57 -6.94
CA SER A 122 4.09 18.89 -7.60
C SER A 122 2.97 18.66 -6.60
N SER A 123 2.40 19.76 -6.08
CA SER A 123 1.16 19.76 -5.31
C SER A 123 -0.01 19.24 -6.12
#